data_AF-A0A432HWT9-F1
#
_entry.id   AF-A0A432HWT9-F1
#
_cell.length_a   1.000
_cell.length_b   1.000
_cell.length_c   1.000
_cell.angle_alpha   90.00
_cell.angle_beta   90.00
_cell.angle_gamma   90.00
#
_symmetry.space_group_name_H-M   'P 1'
#
loop_
_entity.id
_entity.type
_entity.pdbx_description
1 polymer ?
#
loop_
_entity_poly.entity_id
_entity_poly.type
_entity_poly.pdbx_seq_one_letter_code
_entity_poly.pdbx_strand_id
1 'polypeptide(L)' 'EKKLQDFFTDAKVPRTWRDRVPLLVSQRGIAWVAGHRIADWAAIKTGELERRPAVWVEIISG' A
#
# COMPACT_ATOMS: atom_id res chain seq x y z
N GLU A 1 -6.04 -13.51 -3.28
CA GLU A 1 -5.38 -12.96 -2.09
C GLU A 1 -3.90 -13.31 -2.14
N LYS A 2 -2.98 -12.36 -1.90
CA LYS A 2 -1.54 -12.57 -2.02
C LYS A 2 -0.86 -12.25 -0.69
N LYS A 3 0.00 -13.12 -0.19
CA LYS A 3 0.75 -12.86 1.05
C LYS A 3 1.77 -11.74 0.82
N LEU A 4 2.05 -10.97 1.86
CA LEU A 4 3.03 -9.88 1.81
C LEU A 4 4.45 -10.36 1.44
N GLN A 5 4.85 -11.54 1.94
CA GLN A 5 6.11 -12.18 1.58
C GLN A 5 6.23 -12.44 0.08
N ASP A 6 5.18 -13.01 -0.52
CA ASP A 6 5.11 -13.31 -1.96
C ASP A 6 5.09 -12.02 -2.77
N PHE A 7 4.42 -10.97 -2.26
CA PHE A 7 4.46 -9.64 -2.86
C PHE A 7 5.89 -9.11 -2.96
N PHE A 8 6.64 -9.12 -1.86
CA PHE A 8 8.02 -8.63 -1.85
C PHE A 8 8.97 -9.46 -2.71
N THR A 9 8.74 -10.76 -2.82
CA THR A 9 9.50 -11.62 -3.73
C THR A 9 9.28 -11.20 -5.18
N ASP A 10 8.03 -11.05 -5.61
CA ASP A 10 7.71 -10.67 -6.99
C ASP A 10 8.15 -9.25 -7.33
N ALA A 11 8.00 -8.32 -6.37
CA ALA A 11 8.48 -6.95 -6.50
C ALA A 11 10.01 -6.82 -6.34
N LYS A 12 10.72 -7.94 -6.12
CA LYS A 12 12.18 -8.02 -5.95
C LYS A 12 12.71 -7.09 -4.86
N VAL A 13 11.97 -6.93 -3.77
CA VAL A 13 12.39 -6.10 -2.63
C VAL A 13 13.47 -6.85 -1.84
N PRO A 14 14.67 -6.25 -1.65
CA PRO A 14 15.75 -6.84 -0.85
C PRO A 14 15.27 -7.17 0.57
N ARG A 15 15.66 -8.34 1.10
CA ARG A 15 15.20 -8.81 2.42
C ARG A 15 15.47 -7.78 3.53
N THR A 16 16.64 -7.16 3.53
CA THR A 16 17.06 -6.14 4.51
C THR A 16 16.19 -4.89 4.50
N TRP A 17 15.41 -4.66 3.43
CA TRP A 17 14.54 -3.51 3.29
C TRP A 17 13.07 -3.84 3.59
N ARG A 18 12.66 -5.11 3.51
CA ARG A 18 11.25 -5.52 3.65
C ARG A 18 10.63 -5.06 4.98
N ASP A 19 11.38 -5.19 6.07
CA ASP A 19 10.92 -4.79 7.40
C ASP A 19 10.88 -3.26 7.61
N ARG A 20 11.44 -2.51 6.67
CA ARG A 20 11.46 -1.05 6.68
C ARG A 20 10.38 -0.44 5.78
N VAL A 21 9.68 -1.24 4.99
CA VAL A 21 8.61 -0.76 4.10
C VAL A 21 7.37 -0.45 4.94
N PRO A 22 6.90 0.80 5.01
CA PRO A 22 5.68 1.12 5.73
C PRO A 22 4.45 0.45 5.10
N LEU A 23 3.53 0.02 5.95
CA LEU A 23 2.26 -0.59 5.55
C LEU A 23 1.10 0.24 6.08
N LEU A 24 0.16 0.61 5.21
CA LEU A 24 -1.13 1.13 5.63
C LEU A 24 -2.10 -0.04 5.76
N VAL A 25 -2.60 -0.28 6.98
CA VAL A 25 -3.48 -1.41 7.30
C VAL A 25 -4.85 -0.92 7.73
N SER A 26 -5.91 -1.61 7.32
CA SER A 26 -7.26 -1.42 7.80
C SER A 26 -7.88 -2.76 8.23
N GLN A 27 -9.13 -2.72 8.69
CA GLN A 27 -9.89 -3.94 8.99
C GLN A 27 -10.07 -4.88 7.79
N ARG A 28 -9.96 -4.37 6.55
CA ARG A 28 -10.03 -5.18 5.31
C ARG A 28 -8.69 -5.76 4.89
N GLY A 29 -7.60 -5.45 5.61
CA GLY A 29 -6.24 -5.87 5.30
C GLY A 29 -5.33 -4.72 4.89
N ILE A 30 -4.25 -5.04 4.18
CA ILE A 30 -3.24 -4.05 3.73
C ILE A 30 -3.81 -3.22 2.58
N ALA A 31 -4.01 -1.93 2.83
CA ALA A 31 -4.49 -0.96 1.85
C ALA A 31 -3.37 -0.44 0.95
N TRP A 32 -2.15 -0.33 1.49
CA TRP A 32 -1.00 0.19 0.75
C TRP A 32 0.30 -0.40 1.28
N VAL A 33 1.12 -0.91 0.37
CA VAL A 33 2.55 -1.15 0.59
C VAL A 33 3.28 0.09 0.05
N ALA A 34 3.74 0.94 0.95
CA ALA A 34 4.31 2.24 0.65
C ALA A 34 5.39 2.17 -0.43
N GLY A 35 5.29 3.05 -1.44
CA GLY A 35 6.25 3.07 -2.57
C GLY A 35 6.16 1.87 -3.52
N HIS A 36 5.24 0.93 -3.31
CA HIS A 36 5.13 -0.27 -4.15
C HIS A 36 3.74 -0.50 -4.77
N ARG A 37 2.67 -0.64 -3.96
CA ARG A 37 1.33 -0.94 -4.50
C ARG A 37 0.21 -0.57 -3.53
N ILE A 38 -0.82 0.11 -4.06
CA ILE A 38 -2.12 0.31 -3.39
C ILE A 38 -3.04 -0.85 -3.75
N ALA A 39 -3.79 -1.39 -2.78
CA ALA A 39 -4.77 -2.44 -3.03
C ALA A 39 -5.89 -1.93 -3.94
N ASP A 40 -6.37 -2.77 -4.87
CA ASP A 40 -7.38 -2.35 -5.87
C ASP A 40 -8.65 -1.79 -5.24
N TRP A 41 -9.06 -2.30 -4.07
CA TRP A 41 -10.23 -1.82 -3.34
C TRP A 41 -10.01 -0.50 -2.60
N ALA A 42 -8.75 -0.14 -2.34
CA ALA A 42 -8.34 1.08 -1.66
C ALA A 42 -7.97 2.20 -2.64
N ALA A 43 -7.59 1.86 -3.86
CA ALA A 43 -7.22 2.83 -4.89
C ALA A 43 -8.42 3.71 -5.27
N ILE A 44 -8.21 5.02 -5.28
CA ILE A 44 -9.19 5.98 -5.80
C ILE A 44 -8.88 6.24 -7.26
N LYS A 45 -9.86 6.06 -8.13
CA LYS A 45 -9.74 6.41 -9.55
C LYS A 45 -10.05 7.89 -9.72
N THR A 46 -9.40 8.57 -10.65
CA THR A 46 -9.47 10.04 -10.84
C THR A 46 -10.91 10.59 -10.90
N GLY A 47 -11.88 9.85 -11.42
CA GLY A 47 -13.29 10.25 -11.48
C GLY A 47 -14.11 10.01 -10.20
N GLU A 48 -13.53 9.44 -9.16
CA GLU A 48 -14.23 9.05 -7.91
C GLU A 48 -13.94 9.99 -6.73
N LEU A 49 -13.00 10.93 -6.89
CA LEU A 49 -12.56 11.84 -5.82
C LEU A 49 -13.70 12.69 -5.24
N GLU A 50 -14.73 13.00 -6.03
CA GLU A 50 -15.89 13.78 -5.58
C GLU A 50 -16.96 12.94 -4.88
N ARG A 51 -16.93 11.60 -5.01
CA ARG A 51 -18.01 10.70 -4.58
C ARG A 51 -17.67 9.87 -3.35
N ARG A 52 -16.39 9.76 -3.00
CA ARG A 52 -15.93 8.95 -1.86
C ARG A 52 -15.00 9.78 -0.99
N PRO A 53 -15.20 9.79 0.34
CA PRO A 53 -14.26 10.45 1.24
C PRO A 53 -12.87 9.83 1.06
N ALA A 54 -11.89 10.68 0.78
CA ALA A 54 -10.50 10.32 0.60
C ALA A 54 -9.67 10.87 1.75
N VAL A 55 -8.60 10.17 2.11
CA VAL A 55 -7.60 10.67 3.06
C VAL A 55 -6.27 10.74 2.34
N TRP A 56 -5.61 11.89 2.47
CA TRP A 56 -4.24 12.08 2.00
C TRP A 56 -3.29 11.49 3.03
N VAL A 57 -2.39 10.61 2.59
CA VAL A 57 -1.37 9.99 3.44
C VAL A 57 -0.02 10.33 2.85
N GLU A 58 0.79 11.04 3.63
CA GLU A 58 2.18 11.35 3.31
C GLU A 58 3.11 10.54 4.20
N ILE A 59 4.16 9.98 3.60
CA ILE A 59 5.20 9.26 4.34
C ILE A 59 6.41 10.17 4.40
N ILE A 60 6.70 10.66 5.60
CA ILE A 60 7.87 11.47 5.88
C ILE A 60 8.91 10.53 6.48
N SER A 61 9.91 10.10 5.70
CA SER A 61 11.08 9.42 6.27
C SER A 61 12.12 10.47 6.65
N GLY A 62 12.49 10.49 7.93
CA GLY A 62 13.64 11.25 8.43
C GLY A 62 14.97 10.55 8.18
#